data_AF-A0A6I7WRZ8-F1
#
_entry.id   AF-A0A6I7WRZ8-F1
#
_cell.length_a   1.000
_cell.length_b   1.000
_cell.length_c   1.000
_cell.angle_alpha   90.00
_cell.angle_beta   90.00
_cell.angle_gamma   90.00
#
_symmetry.space_group_name_H-M   'P 1'
#
loop_
_entity.id
_entity.type
_entity.pdbx_description
1 polymer ?
#
loop_
_entity_poly.entity_id
_entity_poly.type
_entity_poly.pdbx_seq_one_letter_code
_entity_poly.pdbx_strand_id
1 'polypeptide(L)'
;LLIPDSFLNQIDTERLLGLQTQEYDSFLADYRELWSVSHRAILVRLLINEEISEYHYKNYVDYKEEQLRREATQVSSKSIPRTYRHREPMNVFGKPFVYAVFDSLHNKKITLAKASTYLDNLKISDVRKLEQHV
;
A
#
# COMPACT_ATOMS: atom_id res chain seq x y z
N LEU A 1 8.46 20.54 14.26
CA LEU A 1 7.06 20.36 13.84
C LEU A 1 7.05 20.21 12.31
N LEU A 2 6.25 19.31 11.73
CA LEU A 2 6.25 19.04 10.27
C LEU A 2 5.58 20.15 9.44
N ILE A 3 4.63 20.88 10.02
CA ILE A 3 3.93 22.00 9.37
C ILE A 3 3.99 23.21 10.31
N PRO A 4 4.85 24.21 10.02
CA PRO A 4 4.95 25.45 10.79
C PRO A 4 3.67 26.29 10.69
N ASP A 5 3.41 27.14 11.68
CA ASP A 5 2.22 28.02 11.68
C ASP A 5 2.23 29.01 10.51
N SER A 6 3.42 29.46 10.09
CA SER A 6 3.59 30.34 8.92
C SER A 6 3.12 29.72 7.60
N PHE A 7 3.02 28.39 7.53
CA PHE A 7 2.48 27.69 6.36
C PHE A 7 0.96 27.65 6.40
N LEU A 8 0.36 27.49 7.58
CA LEU A 8 -1.09 27.46 7.75
C LEU A 8 -1.73 28.79 7.32
N ASN A 9 -1.07 29.92 7.60
CA ASN A 9 -1.49 31.25 7.14
C ASN A 9 -1.58 31.40 5.60
N GLN A 10 -1.03 30.46 4.83
CA GLN A 10 -1.14 30.47 3.36
C GLN A 10 -2.43 29.82 2.88
N ILE A 11 -3.09 29.04 3.73
CA ILE A 11 -4.35 28.35 3.41
C ILE A 11 -5.50 29.32 3.64
N ASP A 12 -6.32 29.50 2.62
CA ASP A 12 -7.61 30.19 2.75
C ASP A 12 -8.62 29.27 3.45
N THR A 13 -8.65 29.35 4.78
CA THR A 13 -9.48 28.50 5.64
C THR A 13 -10.96 28.82 5.52
N GLU A 14 -11.33 30.10 5.32
CA GLU A 14 -12.73 30.48 5.06
C GLU A 14 -13.27 29.79 3.80
N ARG A 15 -12.48 29.81 2.72
CA ARG A 15 -12.83 29.08 1.50
C ARG A 15 -12.92 27.58 1.74
N LEU A 16 -11.96 26.98 2.45
CA LEU A 16 -11.98 25.55 2.79
C LEU A 16 -13.27 25.15 3.55
N LEU A 17 -13.69 25.97 4.52
CA LEU A 17 -14.88 25.72 5.33
C LEU A 17 -16.19 25.82 4.54
N GLY A 18 -16.20 26.58 3.44
CA GLY A 18 -17.32 26.67 2.51
C GLY A 18 -17.43 25.50 1.52
N LEU A 19 -16.40 24.66 1.40
CA LEU A 19 -16.39 23.52 0.48
C LEU A 19 -17.09 22.30 1.07
N GLN A 20 -17.51 21.40 0.19
CA GLN A 20 -17.94 20.07 0.61
C GLN A 20 -16.74 19.21 0.98
N THR A 21 -16.94 18.25 1.89
CA THR A 21 -15.88 17.35 2.37
C THR A 21 -15.15 16.62 1.25
N GLN A 22 -15.84 16.29 0.15
CA GLN A 22 -15.21 15.60 -0.99
C GLN A 22 -14.21 16.48 -1.76
N GLU A 23 -14.31 17.80 -1.63
CA GLU A 23 -13.48 18.77 -2.34
C GLU A 23 -12.22 19.14 -1.55
N TYR A 24 -12.13 18.75 -0.28
CA TYR A 24 -11.01 19.10 0.61
C TYR A 24 -9.68 18.57 0.07
N ASP A 25 -9.66 17.34 -0.42
CA ASP A 25 -8.44 16.74 -1.00
C ASP A 25 -7.97 17.53 -2.23
N SER A 26 -8.90 17.94 -3.09
CA SER A 26 -8.58 18.72 -4.30
C SER A 26 -8.07 20.12 -3.94
N PHE A 27 -8.69 20.78 -2.95
CA PHE A 27 -8.26 22.08 -2.48
C PHE A 27 -6.88 22.04 -1.79
N LEU A 28 -6.59 20.96 -1.06
CA LEU A 28 -5.34 20.80 -0.32
C LEU A 28 -4.21 20.15 -1.14
N ALA A 29 -4.45 19.79 -2.40
CA ALA A 29 -3.50 19.04 -3.23
C ALA A 29 -2.17 19.77 -3.41
N ASP A 30 -2.22 21.07 -3.73
CA ASP A 30 -1.00 21.87 -3.97
C ASP A 30 -0.16 22.00 -2.69
N TYR A 31 -0.80 22.22 -1.54
CA TYR A 31 -0.11 22.30 -0.25
C TYR A 31 0.48 20.95 0.18
N ARG A 32 -0.23 19.86 -0.10
CA ARG A 32 0.24 18.49 0.15
C ARG A 32 1.53 18.20 -0.62
N GLU A 33 1.58 18.57 -1.89
CA GLU A 33 2.77 18.39 -2.73
C GLU A 33 3.91 19.29 -2.26
N LEU A 34 3.64 20.58 -2.05
CA LEU A 34 4.64 21.57 -1.65
C LEU A 34 5.28 21.22 -0.29
N TRP A 35 4.47 20.77 0.66
CA TRP A 35 4.92 20.49 2.03
C TRP A 35 5.27 19.02 2.25
N SER A 36 5.03 18.14 1.27
CA SER A 36 5.30 16.70 1.34
C SER A 36 4.65 16.01 2.55
N VAL A 37 3.42 16.39 2.88
CA VAL A 37 2.62 15.85 4.00
C VAL A 37 1.28 15.31 3.48
N SER A 38 0.52 14.57 4.29
CA SER A 38 -0.82 14.13 3.89
C SER A 38 -1.88 15.22 4.11
N HIS A 39 -2.99 15.20 3.35
CA HIS A 39 -4.13 16.10 3.58
C HIS A 39 -4.64 16.03 5.03
N ARG A 40 -4.68 14.83 5.60
CA ARG A 40 -5.06 14.63 7.01
C ARG A 40 -4.10 15.32 7.97
N ALA A 41 -2.80 15.30 7.71
CA ALA A 41 -1.82 15.98 8.55
C ALA A 41 -2.01 17.51 8.53
N ILE A 42 -2.36 18.07 7.37
CA ILE A 42 -2.71 19.49 7.23
C ILE A 42 -3.96 19.80 8.07
N LEU A 43 -5.05 19.03 7.90
CA LEU A 43 -6.30 19.23 8.65
C LEU A 43 -6.11 19.08 10.17
N VAL A 44 -5.28 18.14 10.64
CA VAL A 44 -4.93 18.02 12.06
C VAL A 44 -4.25 19.28 12.57
N ARG A 45 -3.38 19.90 11.76
CA ARG A 45 -2.68 21.12 12.16
C ARG A 45 -3.60 22.34 12.19
N LEU A 46 -4.51 22.44 11.23
CA LEU A 46 -5.59 23.43 11.25
C LEU A 46 -6.49 23.27 12.48
N LEU A 47 -6.82 22.03 12.86
CA LEU A 47 -7.63 21.75 14.05
C LEU A 47 -6.91 22.15 15.34
N ILE A 48 -5.62 21.83 15.47
CA ILE A 48 -4.80 22.19 16.64
C ILE A 48 -4.69 23.71 16.80
N ASN A 49 -4.67 24.45 15.69
CA ASN A 49 -4.63 25.91 15.68
C ASN A 49 -6.04 26.55 15.73
N GLU A 50 -7.09 25.75 15.95
CA GLU A 50 -8.49 26.21 16.02
C GLU A 50 -9.01 26.91 14.75
N GLU A 51 -8.34 26.72 13.60
CA GLU A 51 -8.73 27.30 12.30
C GLU A 51 -9.85 26.50 11.62
N ILE A 52 -10.05 25.24 12.04
CA ILE A 52 -11.21 24.43 11.67
C ILE A 52 -11.84 23.85 12.92
N SER A 53 -13.16 23.64 12.89
CA SER A 53 -13.85 22.98 14.00
C SER A 53 -13.69 21.45 13.93
N GLU A 54 -13.88 20.81 15.09
CA GLU A 54 -13.88 19.34 15.20
C GLU A 54 -14.91 18.69 14.26
N TYR A 55 -16.03 19.38 14.00
CA TYR A 55 -17.06 18.93 13.06
C TYR A 55 -16.52 18.73 11.64
N HIS A 56 -15.78 19.71 11.11
CA HIS A 56 -15.20 19.61 9.76
C HIS A 56 -14.15 18.51 9.68
N TYR A 57 -13.29 18.41 10.70
CA TYR A 57 -12.28 17.35 10.75
C TYR A 57 -12.92 15.96 10.80
N LYS A 58 -13.92 15.76 11.68
CA LYS A 58 -14.60 14.48 11.83
C LYS A 58 -15.35 14.07 10.56
N ASN A 59 -16.07 15.00 9.93
CA ASN A 59 -16.72 14.73 8.65
C ASN A 59 -15.74 14.25 7.57
N TYR A 60 -14.55 14.85 7.50
CA TYR A 60 -13.50 14.41 6.58
C TYR A 60 -13.00 13.00 6.90
N VAL A 61 -12.76 12.69 8.18
CA VAL A 61 -12.34 11.35 8.60
C VAL A 61 -13.40 10.31 8.22
N ASP A 62 -14.65 10.55 8.58
CA ASP A 62 -15.78 9.65 8.30
C ASP A 62 -15.93 9.41 6.79
N TYR A 63 -15.77 10.47 5.98
CA TYR A 63 -15.77 10.37 4.53
C TYR A 63 -14.64 9.47 4.00
N LYS A 64 -13.39 9.64 4.48
CA LYS A 64 -12.26 8.83 4.02
C LYS A 64 -12.38 7.36 4.44
N GLU A 65 -12.90 7.09 5.64
CA GLU A 65 -13.17 5.72 6.10
C GLU A 65 -14.24 5.04 5.25
N GLU A 66 -15.31 5.77 4.90
CA GLU A 66 -16.37 5.27 4.03
C GLU A 66 -15.84 4.94 2.61
N GLN A 67 -14.98 5.79 2.04
CA GLN A 67 -14.34 5.51 0.76
C GLN A 67 -13.51 4.22 0.81
N LEU A 68 -12.66 4.07 1.84
CA LEU A 68 -11.84 2.88 2.01
C LEU A 68 -12.70 1.61 2.14
N ARG A 69 -13.81 1.69 2.87
CA ARG A 69 -14.75 0.56 3.03
C ARG A 69 -15.38 0.16 1.69
N ARG A 70 -15.76 1.13 0.86
CA ARG A 70 -16.31 0.88 -0.49
C ARG A 70 -15.29 0.22 -1.40
N GLU A 71 -14.05 0.71 -1.40
CA GLU A 71 -12.95 0.13 -2.17
C GLU A 71 -12.66 -1.30 -1.74
N ALA A 72 -12.55 -1.56 -0.43
CA ALA A 72 -12.30 -2.90 0.10
C ALA A 72 -13.42 -3.90 -0.31
N THR A 73 -14.67 -3.45 -0.33
CA THR A 73 -15.81 -4.27 -0.74
C THR A 73 -15.75 -4.61 -2.24
N GLN A 74 -15.28 -3.69 -3.08
CA GLN A 74 -15.15 -3.91 -4.53
C GLN A 74 -13.97 -4.83 -4.89
N VAL A 75 -12.85 -4.73 -4.18
CA VAL A 75 -11.62 -5.50 -4.46
C VAL A 75 -11.76 -6.99 -4.09
N SER A 76 -12.66 -7.36 -3.18
CA SER A 76 -12.83 -8.77 -2.77
C SER A 76 -13.29 -9.71 -3.92
N SER A 77 -13.79 -9.14 -5.02
CA SER A 77 -14.25 -9.91 -6.20
C SER A 77 -13.16 -10.24 -7.23
N LYS A 78 -11.99 -9.57 -7.18
CA LYS A 78 -10.88 -9.84 -8.09
C LYS A 78 -9.70 -10.43 -7.33
N SER A 79 -9.60 -11.76 -7.35
CA SER A 79 -8.34 -12.45 -7.07
C SER A 79 -7.25 -11.83 -7.94
N ILE A 80 -6.25 -11.19 -7.32
CA ILE A 80 -5.08 -10.67 -8.03
C ILE A 80 -4.51 -11.83 -8.86
N PRO A 81 -4.37 -11.70 -10.19
CA PRO A 81 -3.86 -12.77 -11.02
C PRO A 81 -2.45 -13.18 -10.55
N ARG A 82 -2.36 -14.31 -9.85
CA ARG A 82 -1.10 -14.90 -9.38
C ARG A 82 -0.36 -15.64 -10.51
N THR A 83 -0.41 -15.10 -11.72
CA THR A 83 0.13 -15.73 -12.95
C THR A 83 1.63 -16.01 -12.83
N TYR A 84 2.36 -15.17 -12.09
CA TYR A 84 3.81 -15.29 -11.92
C TYR A 84 4.24 -15.87 -10.56
N ARG A 85 3.32 -16.43 -9.77
CA ARG A 85 3.63 -17.00 -8.45
C ARG A 85 4.72 -18.07 -8.49
N HIS A 86 4.77 -18.85 -9.57
CA HIS A 86 5.82 -19.85 -9.78
C HIS A 86 7.24 -19.24 -9.85
N ARG A 87 7.40 -17.94 -10.14
CA ARG A 87 8.70 -17.23 -10.17
C ARG A 87 8.99 -16.42 -8.91
N GLU A 88 8.05 -16.31 -7.97
CA GLU A 88 8.26 -15.58 -6.70
C GLU A 88 9.50 -16.04 -5.92
N PRO A 89 9.81 -17.35 -5.80
CA PRO A 89 11.00 -17.80 -5.08
C PRO A 89 12.31 -17.22 -5.64
N MET A 90 12.36 -16.97 -6.96
CA MET A 90 13.55 -16.40 -7.59
C MET A 90 13.75 -14.92 -7.23
N ASN A 91 12.67 -14.20 -6.97
CA ASN A 91 12.70 -12.81 -6.52
C ASN A 91 12.98 -12.70 -5.01
N VAL A 92 12.45 -13.63 -4.20
CA VAL A 92 12.58 -13.60 -2.74
C VAL A 92 13.94 -14.14 -2.28
N PHE A 93 14.39 -15.27 -2.82
CA PHE A 93 15.61 -15.96 -2.39
C PHE A 93 16.82 -15.70 -3.30
N GLY A 94 16.58 -15.18 -4.51
CA GLY A 94 17.61 -15.00 -5.53
C GLY A 94 17.94 -16.29 -6.28
N LYS A 95 18.49 -16.13 -7.50
CA LYS A 95 18.86 -17.24 -8.38
C LYS A 95 19.81 -18.27 -7.75
N PRO A 96 20.90 -17.90 -7.03
CA PRO A 96 21.87 -18.87 -6.52
C PRO A 96 21.24 -19.87 -5.55
N PHE A 97 20.33 -19.40 -4.69
CA PHE A 97 19.64 -20.26 -3.73
C PHE A 97 18.69 -21.23 -4.45
N VAL A 98 17.88 -20.71 -5.37
CA VAL A 98 16.94 -21.53 -6.16
C VAL A 98 17.68 -22.60 -6.95
N TYR A 99 18.82 -22.26 -7.57
CA TYR A 99 19.68 -23.22 -8.28
C TYR A 99 20.24 -24.30 -7.35
N ALA A 100 20.71 -23.94 -6.15
CA ALA A 100 21.20 -24.93 -5.18
C ALA A 100 20.11 -25.91 -4.71
N VAL A 101 18.85 -25.43 -4.60
CA VAL A 101 17.70 -26.29 -4.29
C VAL A 101 17.41 -27.26 -5.43
N PHE A 102 17.39 -26.80 -6.68
CA PHE A 102 17.18 -27.68 -7.83
C PHE A 102 18.34 -28.64 -8.07
N ASP A 103 19.59 -28.21 -7.90
CA ASP A 103 20.76 -29.09 -7.96
C ASP A 103 20.70 -30.18 -6.88
N SER A 104 20.30 -29.83 -5.66
CA SER A 104 20.08 -30.81 -4.59
C SER A 104 18.93 -31.78 -4.89
N LEU A 105 17.88 -31.31 -5.58
CA LEU A 105 16.76 -32.14 -6.02
C LEU A 105 17.19 -33.13 -7.12
N HIS A 106 17.92 -32.66 -8.14
CA HIS A 106 18.45 -33.47 -9.24
C HIS A 106 19.46 -34.51 -8.76
N ASN A 107 20.32 -34.12 -7.83
CA ASN A 107 21.28 -35.01 -7.17
C ASN A 107 20.64 -35.94 -6.12
N LYS A 108 19.30 -35.98 -6.02
CA LYS A 108 18.52 -36.82 -5.09
C LYS A 108 18.89 -36.62 -3.61
N LYS A 109 19.48 -35.47 -3.25
CA LYS A 109 19.80 -35.11 -1.85
C LYS A 109 18.55 -34.68 -1.09
N ILE A 110 17.56 -34.14 -1.81
CA ILE A 110 16.26 -33.75 -1.26
C ILE A 110 15.11 -34.31 -2.10
N THR A 111 13.92 -34.41 -1.50
CA THR A 111 12.70 -34.80 -2.21
C THR A 111 11.99 -33.58 -2.78
N LEU A 112 11.07 -33.80 -3.72
CA LEU A 112 10.23 -32.75 -4.30
C LEU A 112 9.40 -32.01 -3.24
N ALA A 113 8.95 -32.74 -2.19
CA ALA A 113 8.26 -32.14 -1.05
C ALA A 113 9.17 -31.21 -0.24
N LYS A 114 10.43 -31.60 0.00
CA LYS A 114 11.42 -30.72 0.66
C LYS A 114 11.76 -29.50 -0.19
N ALA A 115 11.88 -29.65 -1.51
CA ALA A 115 12.09 -28.52 -2.42
C ALA A 115 10.92 -27.53 -2.38
N SER A 116 9.67 -28.03 -2.35
CA SER A 116 8.48 -27.20 -2.14
C SER A 116 8.55 -26.40 -0.84
N THR A 117 8.94 -27.03 0.27
CA THR A 117 9.11 -26.36 1.56
C THR A 117 10.20 -25.29 1.52
N TYR A 118 11.35 -25.55 0.90
CA TYR A 118 12.44 -24.58 0.80
C TYR A 118 12.13 -23.40 -0.13
N LEU A 119 11.21 -23.58 -1.08
CA LEU A 119 10.76 -22.55 -2.00
C LEU A 119 9.44 -21.92 -1.51
N ASP A 120 9.32 -21.64 -0.21
CA ASP A 120 8.17 -20.98 0.41
C ASP A 120 6.84 -21.75 0.27
N ASN A 121 6.87 -23.06 0.54
CA ASN A 121 5.71 -23.96 0.39
C ASN A 121 5.03 -23.86 -0.99
N LEU A 122 5.81 -23.61 -2.04
CA LEU A 122 5.30 -23.50 -3.40
C LEU A 122 4.63 -24.81 -3.81
N LYS A 123 3.44 -24.74 -4.43
CA LYS A 123 2.73 -25.94 -4.90
C LYS A 123 3.65 -26.77 -5.81
N ILE A 124 3.57 -28.09 -5.70
CA ILE A 124 4.39 -29.01 -6.50
C ILE A 124 4.29 -28.72 -8.01
N SER A 125 3.09 -28.38 -8.49
CA SER A 125 2.86 -27.98 -9.89
C SER A 125 3.64 -26.73 -10.30
N ASP A 126 3.81 -25.78 -9.38
CA ASP A 126 4.51 -24.53 -9.63
C ASP A 126 6.02 -24.69 -9.45
N VAL A 127 6.48 -25.60 -8.56
CA VAL A 127 7.89 -26.02 -8.48
C VAL A 127 8.35 -26.61 -9.82
N ARG A 128 7.54 -27.46 -10.45
CA ARG A 128 7.82 -28.01 -11.79
C ARG A 128 7.85 -26.94 -12.89
N LYS A 129 6.98 -25.93 -12.80
CA LYS A 129 7.03 -24.80 -13.73
C LYS A 129 8.28 -23.94 -13.51
N LEU A 130 8.70 -23.74 -12.27
CA LEU A 130 9.93 -23.01 -11.96
C LEU A 130 11.16 -23.76 -12.47
N GLU A 131 11.20 -25.09 -12.35
CA GLU A 131 12.24 -25.95 -12.90
C GLU A 131 12.46 -25.75 -14.40
N GLN A 132 11.40 -25.46 -15.17
CA GLN A 132 11.51 -25.19 -16.62
C GLN A 132 12.14 -23.84 -16.96
N HIS A 133 12.28 -22.93 -15.98
CA HIS A 133 12.82 -21.58 -16.16
C HIS A 133 14.22 -21.41 -15.55
N VAL A 134 14.75 -22.48 -14.96
CA VAL A 134 16.02 -22.57 -14.24
C VAL A 134 16.98 -23.41 -15.07
#